data_AF-A0A350P0H8-F1
#
_entry.id   AF-A0A350P0H8-F1
#
_cell.length_a   1.000
_cell.length_b   1.000
_cell.length_c   1.000
_cell.angle_alpha   90.00
_cell.angle_beta   90.00
_cell.angle_gamma   90.00
#
_symmetry.space_group_name_H-M   'P 1'
#
loop_
_entity.id
_entity.type
_entity.pdbx_description
1 polymer ?
#
loop_
_entity_poly.entity_id
_entity_poly.type
_entity_poly.pdbx_seq_one_letter_code
_entity_poly.pdbx_strand_id
1 'polypeptide(L)'
;MIRKPNNPTPFAIHLNKLCDSHPDIPSLGMGRQTHLAKMLGVSQEAVRKWLDGHSEPRRKKMQNLADALNVSFSYLACPEDDNFRTNSMKQISRKNVQKKVKTKSDDMVNSPHHYNAGSVETIDSIKSALGDERFQGYLAGNIIKYACRFDKKGKPVEDLKKMIWYTNRLIEELE
;
A
#
# COMPACT_ATOMS: atom_id res chain seq x y z
N MET A 1 25.06 -8.15 -18.31
CA MET A 1 23.60 -8.27 -18.47
C MET A 1 23.05 -6.98 -19.04
N ILE A 2 22.66 -7.00 -20.31
CA ILE A 2 22.13 -5.85 -21.04
C ILE A 2 20.74 -5.53 -20.46
N ARG A 3 20.60 -4.38 -19.79
CA ARG A 3 19.32 -3.93 -19.21
C ARG A 3 18.39 -3.58 -20.36
N LYS A 4 17.26 -4.30 -20.49
CA LYS A 4 16.18 -3.91 -21.42
C LYS A 4 15.75 -2.48 -21.10
N PRO A 5 15.46 -1.63 -22.11
CA PRO A 5 14.89 -0.32 -21.86
C PRO A 5 13.49 -0.54 -21.27
N ASN A 6 13.35 -0.35 -19.96
CA ASN A 6 12.05 -0.37 -19.31
C ASN A 6 11.30 0.87 -19.78
N ASN A 7 10.24 0.68 -20.56
CA ASN A 7 9.35 1.77 -20.93
C ASN A 7 8.71 2.30 -19.63
N PRO A 8 8.88 3.59 -19.28
CA PRO A 8 8.36 4.12 -18.02
C PRO A 8 6.83 4.04 -18.00
N THR A 9 6.26 3.71 -16.83
CA THR A 9 4.79 3.66 -16.67
C THR A 9 4.17 5.05 -16.85
N PRO A 10 2.89 5.15 -17.25
CA PRO A 10 2.19 6.43 -17.33
C PRO A 10 2.28 7.23 -16.02
N PHE A 11 2.17 6.54 -14.88
CA PHE A 11 2.39 7.11 -13.56
C PHE A 11 3.79 7.72 -13.41
N ALA A 12 4.86 6.99 -13.78
CA ALA A 12 6.22 7.48 -13.65
C ALA A 12 6.47 8.70 -14.56
N ILE A 13 5.94 8.70 -15.78
CA ILE A 13 6.02 9.85 -16.69
C ILE A 13 5.31 11.06 -16.07
N HIS A 14 4.09 10.86 -15.55
CA HIS A 14 3.31 11.94 -14.95
C HIS A 14 3.98 12.49 -13.68
N LEU A 15 4.44 11.60 -12.79
CA LEU A 15 5.15 11.96 -11.57
C LEU A 15 6.41 12.78 -11.87
N ASN A 16 7.19 12.40 -12.88
CA ASN A 16 8.38 13.16 -13.26
C ASN A 16 8.00 14.57 -13.76
N LYS A 17 6.97 14.70 -14.60
CA LYS A 17 6.46 16.02 -15.05
C LYS A 17 6.02 16.91 -13.88
N LEU A 18 5.35 16.33 -12.88
CA LEU A 18 4.93 17.06 -11.69
C LEU A 18 6.11 17.48 -10.82
N CYS A 19 7.09 16.60 -10.64
CA CYS A 19 8.33 16.92 -9.94
C CYS A 19 9.11 18.04 -10.65
N ASP A 20 9.15 18.04 -11.99
CA ASP A 20 9.84 19.07 -12.78
C ASP A 20 9.14 20.44 -12.72
N SER A 21 7.82 20.44 -12.52
CA SER A 21 7.01 21.66 -12.44
C SER A 21 6.95 22.27 -11.03
N HIS A 22 7.48 21.56 -10.01
CA HIS A 22 7.35 21.98 -8.61
C HIS A 22 8.60 22.77 -8.15
N PRO A 23 8.44 23.98 -7.59
CA PRO A 23 9.57 24.87 -7.25
C PRO A 23 10.51 24.31 -6.17
N ASP A 24 9.99 23.53 -5.22
CA ASP A 24 10.77 22.97 -4.10
C ASP A 24 11.42 21.59 -4.38
N ILE A 25 11.17 20.99 -5.54
CA ILE A 25 11.68 19.63 -5.85
C ILE A 25 12.91 19.73 -6.77
N PRO A 26 14.08 19.21 -6.35
CA PRO A 26 15.27 19.20 -7.20
C PRO A 26 15.04 18.46 -8.52
N SER A 27 15.77 18.83 -9.57
CA SER A 27 15.74 18.14 -10.86
C SER A 27 16.22 16.68 -10.75
N LEU A 28 15.86 15.85 -11.74
CA LEU A 28 16.29 14.47 -11.82
C LEU A 28 17.83 14.38 -11.79
N GLY A 29 18.38 13.63 -10.83
CA GLY A 29 19.83 13.51 -10.63
C GLY A 29 20.44 14.49 -9.62
N MET A 30 19.77 15.58 -9.25
CA MET A 30 20.21 16.54 -8.22
C MET A 30 19.64 16.22 -6.83
N GLY A 31 19.64 14.94 -6.44
CA GLY A 31 19.16 14.54 -5.11
C GLY A 31 17.64 14.52 -4.92
N ARG A 32 16.84 14.63 -6.00
CA ARG A 32 15.37 14.48 -6.00
C ARG A 32 14.90 13.27 -5.19
N GLN A 33 15.53 12.12 -5.41
CA GLN A 33 15.19 10.86 -4.76
C GLN A 33 15.36 10.97 -3.24
N THR A 34 16.45 11.58 -2.79
CA THR A 34 16.75 11.82 -1.37
C THR A 34 15.75 12.77 -0.74
N HIS A 35 15.39 13.85 -1.45
CA HIS A 35 14.43 14.84 -0.98
C HIS A 35 13.04 14.23 -0.77
N LEU A 36 12.51 13.54 -1.79
CA LEU A 36 11.22 12.86 -1.74
C LEU A 36 11.22 11.72 -0.70
N ALA A 37 12.31 10.96 -0.59
CA ALA A 37 12.43 9.89 0.39
C ALA A 37 12.35 10.41 1.82
N LYS A 38 13.03 11.53 2.11
CA LYS A 38 12.99 12.20 3.42
C LYS A 38 11.60 12.76 3.72
N MET A 39 10.98 13.41 2.74
CA MET A 39 9.64 14.00 2.87
C MET A 39 8.56 12.94 3.14
N LEU A 40 8.64 11.80 2.46
CA LEU A 40 7.64 10.73 2.55
C LEU A 40 7.97 9.69 3.61
N GLY A 41 9.15 9.73 4.24
CA GLY A 41 9.61 8.73 5.19
C GLY A 41 9.67 7.34 4.57
N VAL A 42 10.33 7.21 3.41
CA VAL A 42 10.55 5.96 2.67
C VAL A 42 12.02 5.83 2.25
N SER A 43 12.44 4.67 1.75
CA SER A 43 13.81 4.50 1.26
C SER A 43 14.02 5.22 -0.09
N GLN A 44 15.25 5.68 -0.34
CA GLN A 44 15.63 6.27 -1.64
C GLN A 44 15.39 5.31 -2.82
N GLU A 45 15.64 4.02 -2.59
CA GLU A 45 15.40 2.96 -3.58
C GLU A 45 13.91 2.78 -3.93
N ALA A 46 12.99 3.02 -2.98
CA ALA A 46 11.56 3.01 -3.29
C ALA A 46 11.18 4.16 -4.23
N VAL A 47 11.66 5.37 -3.93
CA VAL A 47 11.42 6.55 -4.78
C VAL A 47 12.03 6.37 -6.17
N ARG A 48 13.25 5.83 -6.26
CA ARG A 48 13.89 5.51 -7.54
C ARG A 48 13.00 4.58 -8.37
N LYS A 49 12.49 3.50 -7.77
CA LYS A 49 11.59 2.58 -8.47
C LYS A 49 10.29 3.23 -8.92
N TRP A 50 9.80 4.26 -8.22
CA TRP A 50 8.62 5.03 -8.64
C TRP A 50 8.91 5.92 -9.83
N LEU A 51 10.03 6.65 -9.80
CA LEU A 51 10.45 7.53 -10.89
C LEU A 51 10.86 6.76 -12.15
N ASP A 52 11.41 5.54 -11.98
CA ASP A 52 11.82 4.66 -13.08
C ASP A 52 10.67 3.76 -13.60
N GLY A 53 9.49 3.82 -12.98
CA GLY A 53 8.32 3.02 -13.38
C GLY A 53 8.40 1.52 -13.05
N HIS A 54 9.27 1.11 -12.13
CA HIS A 54 9.33 -0.29 -11.66
C HIS A 54 8.26 -0.63 -10.63
N SER A 55 7.67 0.37 -9.96
CA SER A 55 6.65 0.18 -8.94
C SER A 55 5.91 1.49 -8.67
N GLU A 56 4.80 1.42 -7.94
CA GLU A 56 4.03 2.59 -7.53
C GLU A 56 3.88 2.64 -6.00
N PRO A 57 3.75 3.84 -5.41
CA PRO A 57 3.49 3.98 -3.99
C PRO A 57 2.13 3.40 -3.61
N ARG A 58 2.04 2.74 -2.44
CA ARG A 58 0.74 2.30 -1.90
C ARG A 58 -0.16 3.49 -1.59
N ARG A 59 -1.48 3.30 -1.62
CA ARG A 59 -2.52 4.33 -1.40
C ARG A 59 -2.17 5.41 -0.37
N LYS A 60 -1.76 5.04 0.85
CA LYS A 60 -1.40 6.01 1.90
C LYS A 60 -0.20 6.88 1.54
N LYS A 61 0.85 6.29 0.94
CA LYS A 61 2.04 7.04 0.50
C LYS A 61 1.78 7.83 -0.78
N MET A 62 0.91 7.31 -1.65
CA MET A 62 0.46 8.01 -2.85
C MET A 62 -0.37 9.25 -2.49
N GLN A 63 -1.22 9.18 -1.47
CA GLN A 63 -1.90 10.36 -0.92
C GLN A 63 -0.89 11.38 -0.38
N ASN A 64 0.06 10.95 0.46
CA ASN A 64 1.08 11.86 0.98
C ASN A 64 1.92 12.51 -0.13
N LEU A 65 2.20 11.77 -1.22
CA LEU A 65 2.91 12.28 -2.38
C LEU A 65 2.05 13.29 -3.17
N ALA A 66 0.75 13.03 -3.31
CA ALA A 66 -0.19 13.98 -3.92
C ALA A 66 -0.30 15.27 -3.10
N ASP A 67 -0.42 15.15 -1.78
CA ASP A 67 -0.47 16.28 -0.85
C ASP A 67 0.84 17.11 -0.92
N ALA A 68 1.99 16.43 -0.98
CA ALA A 68 3.30 17.07 -1.12
C ALA A 68 3.48 17.81 -2.46
N LEU A 69 2.91 17.27 -3.52
CA LEU A 69 2.92 17.87 -4.86
C LEU A 69 1.78 18.89 -5.05
N ASN A 70 0.95 19.10 -4.04
CA ASN A 70 -0.26 19.93 -4.08
C ASN A 70 -1.20 19.58 -5.26
N VAL A 71 -1.34 18.28 -5.54
CA VAL A 71 -2.24 17.74 -6.55
C VAL A 71 -3.26 16.80 -5.93
N SER A 72 -4.38 16.56 -6.61
CA SER A 72 -5.34 15.55 -6.15
C SER A 72 -4.78 14.14 -6.31
N PHE A 73 -5.15 13.23 -5.39
CA PHE A 73 -4.79 11.82 -5.48
C PHE A 73 -5.15 11.20 -6.83
N SER A 74 -6.37 11.47 -7.32
CA SER A 74 -6.86 10.95 -8.60
C SER A 74 -6.02 11.44 -9.78
N TYR A 75 -5.60 12.71 -9.76
CA TYR A 75 -4.76 13.28 -10.81
C TYR A 75 -3.36 12.66 -10.85
N LEU A 76 -2.77 12.42 -9.68
CA LEU A 76 -1.46 11.76 -9.60
C LEU A 76 -1.54 10.27 -9.99
N ALA A 77 -2.59 9.57 -9.59
CA ALA A 77 -2.74 8.13 -9.78
C ALA A 77 -3.20 7.75 -11.20
N CYS A 78 -4.03 8.58 -11.85
CA CYS A 78 -4.61 8.28 -13.16
C CYS A 78 -4.39 9.46 -14.14
N PRO A 79 -3.30 9.45 -14.93
CA PRO A 79 -3.04 10.47 -15.93
C PRO A 79 -3.96 10.42 -17.15
N GLU A 80 -4.62 9.28 -17.42
CA GLU A 80 -5.33 9.03 -18.69
C GLU A 80 -6.81 9.46 -18.70
N ASP A 81 -7.41 9.81 -17.56
CA ASP A 81 -8.85 10.10 -17.45
C ASP A 81 -9.25 11.57 -17.67
N ASP A 82 -8.32 12.49 -17.95
CA ASP A 82 -8.60 13.94 -17.86
C ASP A 82 -8.68 14.70 -19.18
N ASN A 83 -9.22 14.08 -20.23
CA ASN A 83 -9.79 14.81 -21.37
C ASN A 83 -11.13 15.52 -21.01
N PHE A 84 -11.47 15.67 -19.71
CA PHE A 84 -12.77 16.19 -19.26
C PHE A 84 -12.70 17.43 -18.33
N ARG A 85 -11.55 17.91 -17.84
CA ARG A 85 -11.54 19.05 -16.87
C ARG A 85 -10.63 20.24 -17.18
N THR A 86 -10.49 20.62 -18.44
CA THR A 86 -9.90 21.95 -18.77
C THR A 86 -10.82 23.15 -18.55
N ASN A 87 -12.09 23.00 -18.14
CA ASN A 87 -13.04 24.13 -18.09
C ASN A 87 -13.63 24.56 -16.73
N SER A 88 -13.24 24.01 -15.58
CA SER A 88 -13.91 24.39 -14.29
C SER A 88 -13.03 24.69 -13.07
N MET A 89 -11.72 24.93 -13.21
CA MET A 89 -10.81 25.19 -12.07
C MET A 89 -10.41 26.65 -11.83
N LYS A 90 -11.15 27.64 -12.36
CA LYS A 90 -10.91 29.07 -12.05
C LYS A 90 -11.65 29.65 -10.84
N GLN A 91 -12.48 28.88 -10.10
CA GLN A 91 -13.37 29.50 -9.09
C GLN A 91 -13.32 28.98 -7.65
N ILE A 92 -12.62 27.91 -7.29
CA ILE A 92 -12.61 27.43 -5.89
C ILE A 92 -11.32 27.90 -5.18
N SER A 93 -11.09 29.20 -5.27
CA SER A 93 -10.34 29.94 -4.25
C SER A 93 -11.39 30.50 -3.29
N ARG A 94 -11.22 30.22 -1.99
CA ARG A 94 -12.05 30.60 -0.82
C ARG A 94 -12.98 29.49 -0.31
N LYS A 95 -12.56 28.89 0.81
CA LYS A 95 -13.33 28.45 2.01
C LYS A 95 -12.98 27.03 2.47
N ASN A 96 -12.22 26.97 3.58
CA ASN A 96 -12.31 26.11 4.77
C ASN A 96 -12.91 24.69 4.61
N VAL A 97 -12.39 23.65 5.27
CA VAL A 97 -12.60 23.42 6.72
C VAL A 97 -11.71 22.27 7.20
N GLN A 98 -11.09 22.50 8.36
CA GLN A 98 -10.45 21.53 9.25
C GLN A 98 -11.29 20.24 9.42
N LYS A 99 -10.72 19.07 9.12
CA LYS A 99 -11.18 17.82 9.74
C LYS A 99 -10.01 16.99 10.26
N LYS A 100 -9.84 17.13 11.58
CA LYS A 100 -9.02 16.33 12.49
C LYS A 100 -9.56 14.88 12.47
N VAL A 101 -8.83 13.93 11.90
CA VAL A 101 -9.20 12.51 11.93
C VAL A 101 -8.37 11.79 13.00
N LYS A 102 -9.07 11.28 14.01
CA LYS A 102 -8.56 10.42 15.10
C LYS A 102 -7.90 9.17 14.51
N THR A 103 -6.67 8.88 14.95
CA THR A 103 -5.98 7.61 14.70
C THR A 103 -6.63 6.49 15.49
N LYS A 104 -7.40 5.62 14.84
CA LYS A 104 -7.67 4.27 15.37
C LYS A 104 -6.44 3.41 15.12
N SER A 105 -5.94 2.75 16.16
CA SER A 105 -4.92 1.72 16.07
C SER A 105 -5.46 0.53 15.29
N ASP A 106 -4.91 0.30 14.09
CA ASP A 106 -5.26 -0.84 13.23
C ASP A 106 -4.91 -2.16 13.96
N ASP A 107 -5.92 -2.94 14.30
CA ASP A 107 -5.77 -4.31 14.77
C ASP A 107 -5.44 -5.22 13.57
N MET A 108 -4.15 -5.29 13.25
CA MET A 108 -3.59 -6.07 12.14
C MET A 108 -3.67 -7.59 12.37
N VAL A 109 -4.15 -8.03 13.53
CA VAL A 109 -4.31 -9.45 13.86
C VAL A 109 -5.72 -9.90 13.55
N ASN A 110 -6.73 -9.13 13.99
CA ASN A 110 -8.13 -9.53 13.85
C ASN A 110 -8.80 -8.97 12.57
N SER A 111 -8.23 -7.96 11.91
CA SER A 111 -8.86 -7.35 10.73
C SER A 111 -7.87 -6.67 9.78
N PRO A 112 -7.01 -7.41 9.05
CA PRO A 112 -6.27 -6.81 7.95
C PRO A 112 -7.25 -6.28 6.89
N HIS A 113 -7.10 -5.00 6.51
CA HIS A 113 -8.02 -4.21 5.65
C HIS A 113 -8.23 -4.77 4.21
N HIS A 114 -7.76 -5.97 3.91
CA HIS A 114 -7.63 -6.53 2.57
C HIS A 114 -8.53 -7.75 2.29
N TYR A 115 -9.45 -8.11 3.20
CA TYR A 115 -10.38 -9.25 2.99
C TYR A 115 -11.87 -8.95 3.24
N ASN A 116 -12.24 -7.75 3.71
CA ASN A 116 -13.60 -7.49 4.22
C ASN A 116 -14.55 -6.90 3.15
N ALA A 117 -14.59 -7.49 1.96
CA ALA A 117 -15.49 -7.10 0.87
C ALA A 117 -16.53 -8.19 0.58
N GLY A 118 -17.28 -8.62 1.61
CA GLY A 118 -18.37 -9.58 1.48
C GLY A 118 -18.66 -10.25 2.82
N SER A 119 -19.93 -10.52 3.12
CA SER A 119 -20.44 -11.07 4.39
C SER A 119 -20.05 -12.52 4.69
N VAL A 120 -18.98 -13.03 4.08
CA VAL A 120 -18.39 -14.35 4.35
C VAL A 120 -16.91 -14.08 4.61
N GLU A 121 -16.43 -14.42 5.80
CA GLU A 121 -15.00 -14.28 6.06
C GLU A 121 -14.23 -15.17 5.08
N THR A 122 -13.14 -14.65 4.50
CA THR A 122 -12.36 -15.40 3.50
C THR A 122 -11.94 -16.78 4.01
N ILE A 123 -11.76 -16.92 5.32
CA ILE A 123 -11.44 -18.20 5.96
C ILE A 123 -12.57 -19.23 5.80
N ASP A 124 -13.83 -18.82 5.89
CA ASP A 124 -14.98 -19.71 5.73
C ASP A 124 -15.16 -20.12 4.26
N SER A 125 -14.85 -19.22 3.33
CA SER A 125 -14.78 -19.55 1.91
C SER A 125 -13.69 -20.59 1.62
N ILE A 126 -12.52 -20.45 2.27
CA ILE A 126 -11.43 -21.44 2.16
C ILE A 126 -11.86 -22.79 2.76
N LYS A 127 -12.51 -22.79 3.93
CA LYS A 127 -13.03 -24.02 4.55
C LYS A 127 -14.01 -24.72 3.61
N SER A 128 -15.00 -23.98 3.09
CA SER A 128 -16.00 -24.52 2.15
C SER A 128 -15.36 -25.10 0.88
N ALA A 129 -14.26 -24.52 0.40
CA ALA A 129 -13.57 -25.00 -0.80
C ALA A 129 -12.67 -26.23 -0.54
N LEU A 130 -12.10 -26.33 0.66
CA LEU A 130 -11.15 -27.40 1.01
C LEU A 130 -11.83 -28.62 1.63
N GLY A 131 -12.96 -28.45 2.32
CA GLY A 131 -13.54 -29.46 3.21
C GLY A 131 -12.72 -29.59 4.50
N ASP A 132 -13.32 -30.22 5.52
CA ASP A 132 -12.84 -30.15 6.90
C ASP A 132 -11.40 -30.68 7.08
N GLU A 133 -11.09 -31.88 6.57
CA GLU A 133 -9.76 -32.49 6.70
C GLU A 133 -8.65 -31.62 6.08
N ARG A 134 -8.88 -31.11 4.86
CA ARG A 134 -7.90 -30.27 4.16
C ARG A 134 -7.80 -28.87 4.79
N PHE A 135 -8.90 -28.38 5.35
CA PHE A 135 -8.91 -27.12 6.08
C PHE A 135 -8.11 -27.21 7.38
N GLN A 136 -8.23 -28.31 8.14
CA GLN A 136 -7.38 -28.58 9.30
C GLN A 136 -5.89 -28.59 8.91
N GLY A 137 -5.54 -29.25 7.80
CA GLY A 137 -4.18 -29.22 7.24
C GLY A 137 -3.70 -27.80 6.86
N TYR A 138 -4.59 -26.97 6.30
CA TYR A 138 -4.31 -25.56 6.03
C TYR A 138 -4.02 -24.78 7.31
N LEU A 139 -4.81 -24.97 8.37
CA LEU A 139 -4.58 -24.32 9.67
C LEU A 139 -3.24 -24.76 10.26
N ALA A 140 -2.94 -26.06 10.27
CA ALA A 140 -1.67 -26.61 10.75
C ALA A 140 -0.45 -26.04 9.99
N GLY A 141 -0.54 -25.95 8.66
CA GLY A 141 0.51 -25.34 7.84
C GLY A 141 0.75 -23.86 8.18
N ASN A 142 -0.32 -23.11 8.48
CA ASN A 142 -0.20 -21.72 8.92
C ASN A 142 0.46 -21.60 10.31
N ILE A 143 0.13 -22.47 11.26
CA ILE A 143 0.78 -22.54 12.58
C ILE A 143 2.29 -22.72 12.40
N ILE A 144 2.71 -23.73 11.63
CA ILE A 144 4.13 -24.01 11.34
C ILE A 144 4.81 -22.80 10.69
N LYS A 145 4.16 -22.19 9.68
CA LYS A 145 4.68 -21.00 8.99
C LYS A 145 5.02 -19.87 9.96
N TYR A 146 4.14 -19.57 10.92
CA TYR A 146 4.38 -18.48 11.87
C TYR A 146 5.37 -18.88 12.98
N ALA A 147 5.32 -20.12 13.44
CA ALA A 147 6.29 -20.69 14.37
C ALA A 147 7.73 -20.67 13.81
N CYS A 148 7.92 -20.86 12.51
CA CYS A 148 9.25 -20.83 11.89
C CYS A 148 9.71 -19.43 11.41
N ARG A 149 8.87 -18.39 11.54
CA ARG A 149 9.12 -17.06 10.97
C ARG A 149 9.36 -15.96 12.01
N PHE A 150 8.89 -16.14 13.24
CA PHE A 150 8.86 -15.06 14.24
C PHE A 150 10.25 -14.46 14.49
N ASP A 151 11.32 -15.25 14.40
CA ASP A 151 12.71 -14.86 14.61
C ASP A 151 13.39 -14.23 13.38
N LYS A 152 12.77 -14.27 12.18
CA LYS A 152 13.40 -13.88 10.91
C LYS A 152 12.95 -12.55 10.33
N LYS A 153 11.69 -12.12 10.55
CA LYS A 153 11.08 -10.99 9.82
C LYS A 153 10.88 -9.70 10.63
N GLY A 154 11.49 -9.59 11.80
CA GLY A 154 11.49 -8.36 12.60
C GLY A 154 10.15 -8.00 13.26
N LYS A 155 9.18 -8.93 13.27
CA LYS A 155 7.88 -8.77 13.94
C LYS A 155 7.46 -10.03 14.73
N PRO A 156 8.26 -10.47 15.71
CA PRO A 156 8.05 -11.75 16.40
C PRO A 156 6.67 -11.85 17.07
N VAL A 157 6.25 -10.80 17.77
CA VAL A 157 4.97 -10.80 18.51
C VAL A 157 3.76 -10.89 17.56
N GLU A 158 3.79 -10.23 16.41
CA GLU A 158 2.70 -10.29 15.43
C GLU A 158 2.58 -11.72 14.85
N ASP A 159 3.70 -12.39 14.63
CA ASP A 159 3.72 -13.77 14.15
C ASP A 159 3.22 -14.75 15.21
N LEU A 160 3.63 -14.58 16.48
CA LEU A 160 3.12 -15.41 17.59
C LEU A 160 1.61 -15.22 17.79
N LYS A 161 1.08 -14.00 17.67
CA LYS A 161 -0.37 -13.75 17.75
C LYS A 161 -1.13 -14.44 16.62
N LYS A 162 -0.59 -14.43 15.40
CA LYS A 162 -1.19 -15.17 14.28
C LYS A 162 -1.15 -16.67 14.51
N MET A 163 -0.04 -17.19 15.01
CA MET A 163 0.06 -18.61 15.38
C MET A 163 -1.05 -19.00 16.36
N ILE A 164 -1.23 -18.23 17.44
CA ILE A 164 -2.30 -18.45 18.43
C ILE A 164 -3.68 -18.42 17.79
N TRP A 165 -3.95 -17.46 16.90
CA TRP A 165 -5.24 -17.38 16.18
C TRP A 165 -5.53 -18.66 15.38
N TYR A 166 -4.55 -19.15 14.60
CA TYR A 166 -4.72 -20.39 13.83
C TYR A 166 -4.83 -21.63 14.73
N THR A 167 -4.14 -21.65 15.88
CA THR A 167 -4.26 -22.71 16.87
C THR A 167 -5.66 -22.75 17.48
N ASN A 168 -6.19 -21.62 17.93
CA ASN A 168 -7.54 -21.55 18.49
C ASN A 168 -8.59 -21.96 17.45
N ARG A 169 -8.45 -21.50 16.21
CA ARG A 169 -9.36 -21.90 15.13
C ARG A 169 -9.29 -23.41 14.86
N LEU A 170 -8.11 -24.03 14.93
CA LEU A 170 -7.99 -25.48 14.76
C LEU A 170 -8.62 -26.25 15.92
N ILE A 171 -8.54 -25.73 17.15
CA ILE A 171 -9.24 -26.30 18.31
C ILE A 171 -10.76 -26.24 18.08
N GLU A 172 -11.30 -25.09 17.66
CA GLU A 172 -12.73 -24.94 17.33
C GLU A 172 -13.22 -25.91 16.24
N GLU A 173 -12.36 -26.32 15.31
CA GLU A 173 -12.69 -27.25 14.24
C GLU A 173 -12.64 -28.73 14.67
N LEU A 174 -12.13 -29.02 15.87
CA LEU A 174 -11.99 -30.36 16.43
C LEU A 174 -12.94 -30.62 17.61
N GLU A 175 -13.48 -29.58 18.22
CA GLU A 175 -14.52 -29.62 19.27
C GLU A 175 -15.93 -29.75 18.68
#